data_AF-A0A3A4PUR5-F1
#
_entry.id   AF-A0A3A4PUR5-F1
#
_cell.length_a   1.000
_cell.length_b   1.000
_cell.length_c   1.000
_cell.angle_alpha   90.00
_cell.angle_beta   90.00
_cell.angle_gamma   90.00
#
_symmetry.space_group_name_H-M   'P 1'
#
loop_
_entity.id
_entity.type
_entity.pdbx_description
1 polymer ?
#
loop_
_entity_poly.entity_id
_entity_poly.type
_entity_poly.pdbx_seq_one_letter_code
_entity_poly.pdbx_strand_id
1 'polypeptide(L)'
;MDSDAANFVIDPFDRRRGKRGSHSPHSSLVSPFHEDAALCATCHDVSVPVLDRQPNDTYVHNAFGEPHPTQKKYDMFPGERTFSEWRESAFARGGVDMGGRFGGNKPVVSTCQDCHMPDSTSRAAVQGPVRQDMADHGMVGAATWMPRVVANLYPDEVDAAALEAGMASARSMLQRAASMELSQSGDLLRVRIINETGHKLPTGQPEGRQMWINVRFFDAEGRLVAERGAYDDDTGRPKADDTVMYEIVLGIDEAVSRATRLPVGPTHHVAFCNVIYKDNRIPPRGFTNEAYRRVSAPVIGAGYTDGQYWDDTSYPIPRVAVRASASLYYKTASTEFIEFLRDANRTNDAGRILYEQWSITGKSPPVNMVTQEVELATFVCGDFNADRRVDLADYAAFFACLAGPDSGPVRPECRPGDLDGDDDVDLADFGRLQGRFGPQE
;
A
#
# COMPACT_ATOMS: atom_id res chain seq x y z
N MET A 1 17.51 -3.60 21.87
CA MET A 1 17.97 -4.99 21.68
C MET A 1 17.47 -5.40 20.31
N ASP A 2 18.35 -5.77 19.40
CA ASP A 2 17.93 -6.44 18.16
C ASP A 2 17.30 -7.77 18.57
N SER A 3 15.98 -7.89 18.40
CA SER A 3 15.25 -9.11 18.68
C SER A 3 15.38 -10.04 17.48
N ASP A 4 16.46 -10.80 17.46
CA ASP A 4 16.69 -11.89 16.51
C ASP A 4 15.63 -13.00 16.69
N ALA A 5 15.47 -13.82 15.67
CA ALA A 5 14.36 -14.76 15.41
C ALA A 5 13.83 -15.58 16.62
N ALA A 6 12.52 -15.90 16.57
CA ALA A 6 11.77 -16.82 17.45
C ALA A 6 12.34 -17.02 18.87
N ASN A 7 12.05 -16.06 19.76
CA ASN A 7 12.45 -16.14 21.17
C ASN A 7 11.47 -17.02 21.96
N PHE A 8 11.87 -18.24 22.28
CA PHE A 8 11.12 -19.12 23.18
C PHE A 8 11.58 -18.91 24.62
N VAL A 9 10.63 -18.72 25.54
CA VAL A 9 10.88 -18.74 26.98
C VAL A 9 10.38 -20.07 27.53
N ILE A 10 11.30 -20.97 27.90
CA ILE A 10 10.97 -22.20 28.62
C ILE A 10 10.98 -21.88 30.12
N ASP A 11 9.82 -21.90 30.75
CA ASP A 11 9.69 -21.67 32.20
C ASP A 11 9.52 -23.02 32.92
N PRO A 12 10.54 -23.51 33.67
CA PRO A 12 10.48 -24.82 34.30
C PRO A 12 9.46 -24.91 35.44
N PHE A 13 8.88 -23.79 35.86
CA PHE A 13 7.88 -23.71 36.93
C PHE A 13 6.45 -23.50 36.41
N ASP A 14 6.23 -23.63 35.09
CA ASP A 14 4.92 -23.41 34.43
C ASP A 14 4.27 -22.06 34.77
N ARG A 15 5.10 -21.03 34.98
CA ARG A 15 4.60 -19.68 35.31
C ARG A 15 4.05 -19.02 34.06
N ARG A 16 2.77 -18.64 34.12
CA ARG A 16 2.09 -17.93 33.03
C ARG A 16 2.54 -16.47 32.99
N ARG A 17 2.66 -15.87 31.81
CA ARG A 17 3.10 -14.48 31.64
C ARG A 17 2.04 -13.68 30.91
N GLY A 18 1.87 -12.42 31.28
CA GLY A 18 0.94 -11.51 30.60
C GLY A 18 1.04 -10.09 31.13
N LYS A 19 0.28 -9.16 30.52
CA LYS A 19 0.19 -7.75 30.94
C LYS A 19 -0.13 -7.56 32.42
N ARG A 20 -0.86 -8.52 33.03
CA ARG A 20 -1.35 -8.40 34.40
C ARG A 20 -0.99 -9.64 35.21
N GLY A 21 -0.70 -9.43 36.49
CA GLY A 21 -0.70 -10.51 37.46
C GLY A 21 -2.14 -10.99 37.67
N SER A 22 -2.30 -12.29 37.86
CA SER A 22 -3.59 -12.92 38.10
C SER A 22 -3.66 -13.50 39.52
N HIS A 23 -4.82 -13.40 40.16
CA HIS A 23 -5.22 -14.29 41.27
C HIS A 23 -5.74 -15.61 40.67
N SER A 24 -4.93 -16.27 39.85
CA SER A 24 -5.21 -17.58 39.24
C SER A 24 -4.68 -18.69 40.13
N PRO A 25 -5.23 -19.92 40.08
CA PRO A 25 -4.57 -21.09 40.66
C PRO A 25 -3.16 -21.34 40.08
N HIS A 26 -2.84 -20.80 38.90
CA HIS A 26 -1.51 -20.87 38.32
C HIS A 26 -0.67 -19.65 38.73
N SER A 27 0.61 -19.89 39.06
CA SER A 27 1.57 -18.79 39.26
C SER A 27 1.67 -17.95 37.99
N SER A 28 1.56 -16.63 38.14
CA SER A 28 1.63 -15.69 37.02
C SER A 28 2.67 -14.61 37.26
N LEU A 29 3.34 -14.18 36.19
CA LEU A 29 4.32 -13.10 36.18
C LEU A 29 3.85 -12.00 35.24
N VAL A 30 3.95 -10.76 35.70
CA VAL A 30 3.74 -9.59 34.84
C VAL A 30 4.85 -9.54 33.81
N SER A 31 4.49 -9.32 32.55
CA SER A 31 5.41 -9.28 31.42
C SER A 31 5.14 -8.06 30.55
N PRO A 32 5.93 -6.98 30.70
CA PRO A 32 5.82 -5.78 29.88
C PRO A 32 5.91 -6.04 28.37
N PHE A 33 6.61 -7.10 27.98
CA PHE A 33 6.74 -7.51 26.57
C PHE A 33 5.39 -7.74 25.86
N HIS A 34 4.31 -8.09 26.58
CA HIS A 34 2.99 -8.26 25.95
C HIS A 34 2.34 -6.92 25.53
N GLU A 35 2.83 -5.81 26.07
CA GLU A 35 2.40 -4.45 25.72
C GLU A 35 3.40 -3.75 24.79
N ASP A 36 4.50 -4.41 24.42
CA ASP A 36 5.56 -3.86 23.61
C ASP A 36 5.40 -4.30 22.14
N ALA A 37 5.55 -3.37 21.20
CA ALA A 37 5.53 -3.67 19.76
C ALA A 37 6.64 -4.66 19.33
N ALA A 38 7.71 -4.79 20.12
CA ALA A 38 8.76 -5.80 19.91
C ALA A 38 8.23 -7.24 19.95
N LEU A 39 7.07 -7.50 20.57
CA LEU A 39 6.39 -8.78 20.44
C LEU A 39 6.08 -9.10 18.98
N CYS A 40 5.55 -8.12 18.25
CA CYS A 40 5.19 -8.25 16.84
C CYS A 40 6.43 -8.33 15.94
N ALA A 41 7.53 -7.67 16.32
CA ALA A 41 8.81 -7.68 15.59
C ALA A 41 9.44 -9.07 15.43
N THR A 42 9.04 -10.03 16.27
CA THR A 42 9.50 -11.42 16.18
C THR A 42 9.12 -12.08 14.86
N CYS A 43 7.96 -11.71 14.29
CA CYS A 43 7.44 -12.25 13.04
C CYS A 43 7.25 -11.19 11.94
N HIS A 44 7.05 -9.91 12.29
CA HIS A 44 6.77 -8.83 11.34
C HIS A 44 7.97 -7.94 11.00
N ASP A 45 9.17 -8.51 11.09
CA ASP A 45 10.42 -7.90 10.62
C ASP A 45 11.31 -9.02 10.06
N VAL A 46 11.12 -9.35 8.79
CA VAL A 46 11.62 -10.59 8.18
C VAL A 46 12.81 -10.27 7.29
N SER A 47 13.94 -10.92 7.55
CA SER A 47 15.12 -10.83 6.70
C SER A 47 15.45 -12.19 6.11
N VAL A 48 16.08 -12.21 4.94
CA VAL A 48 16.51 -13.44 4.26
C VAL A 48 17.92 -13.80 4.77
N PRO A 49 18.07 -14.80 5.65
CA PRO A 49 19.32 -15.05 6.37
C PRO A 49 20.42 -15.67 5.49
N VAL A 50 20.12 -16.02 4.24
CA VAL A 50 21.07 -16.57 3.27
C VAL A 50 21.71 -15.50 2.38
N LEU A 51 21.40 -14.23 2.62
CA LEU A 51 21.92 -13.08 1.88
C LEU A 51 22.57 -12.08 2.84
N ASP A 52 23.81 -11.70 2.55
CA ASP A 52 24.63 -10.77 3.32
C ASP A 52 24.72 -9.40 2.63
N ARG A 53 24.51 -8.34 3.41
CA ARG A 53 24.57 -6.95 2.97
C ARG A 53 26.02 -6.52 2.79
N GLN A 54 26.32 -6.02 1.60
CA GLN A 54 27.64 -5.50 1.25
C GLN A 54 27.76 -4.00 1.59
N PRO A 55 28.98 -3.44 1.70
CA PRO A 55 29.18 -2.01 2.03
C PRO A 55 28.53 -1.00 1.07
N ASN A 56 28.15 -1.44 -0.13
CA ASN A 56 27.46 -0.65 -1.15
C ASN A 56 25.94 -0.89 -1.17
N ASP A 57 25.37 -1.51 -0.13
CA ASP A 57 23.95 -1.86 0.01
C ASP A 57 23.43 -2.85 -1.05
N THR A 58 24.33 -3.61 -1.68
CA THR A 58 23.96 -4.81 -2.46
C THR A 58 23.93 -6.04 -1.57
N TYR A 59 23.31 -7.13 -2.05
CA TYR A 59 23.14 -8.35 -1.28
C TYR A 59 23.65 -9.55 -2.06
N VAL A 60 24.49 -10.37 -1.42
CA VAL A 60 25.08 -11.58 -2.03
C VAL A 60 24.83 -12.79 -1.16
N HIS A 61 24.86 -13.99 -1.73
CA HIS A 61 24.76 -15.20 -0.93
C HIS A 61 25.92 -15.33 0.06
N ASN A 62 25.61 -15.67 1.30
CA ASN A 62 26.61 -16.12 2.24
C ASN A 62 27.04 -17.57 1.93
N ALA A 63 27.94 -18.12 2.74
CA ALA A 63 28.38 -19.50 2.57
C ALA A 63 27.20 -20.47 2.70
N PHE A 64 26.95 -21.26 1.65
CA PHE A 64 25.84 -22.23 1.65
C PHE A 64 25.98 -23.25 2.78
N GLY A 65 24.87 -23.48 3.49
CA GLY A 65 24.82 -24.42 4.62
C GLY A 65 25.29 -23.83 5.95
N GLU A 66 25.80 -22.60 5.97
CA GLU A 66 26.25 -21.92 7.17
C GLU A 66 25.24 -20.87 7.67
N PRO A 67 25.21 -20.59 8.98
CA PRO A 67 24.45 -19.46 9.52
C PRO A 67 24.98 -18.12 9.00
N HIS A 68 24.10 -17.11 8.89
CA HIS A 68 24.52 -15.73 8.60
C HIS A 68 25.64 -15.29 9.57
N PRO A 69 26.74 -14.66 9.08
CA PRO A 69 27.92 -14.37 9.90
C PRO A 69 27.65 -13.55 11.15
N THR A 70 26.69 -12.62 11.09
CA THR A 70 26.36 -11.72 12.21
C THR A 70 25.06 -12.09 12.92
N GLN A 71 24.21 -12.92 12.31
CA GLN A 71 22.82 -13.18 12.74
C GLN A 71 21.92 -11.93 12.88
N LYS A 72 22.39 -10.72 12.53
CA LYS A 72 21.64 -9.48 12.67
C LYS A 72 20.73 -9.23 11.47
N LYS A 73 19.48 -8.88 11.71
CA LYS A 73 18.46 -8.63 10.67
C LYS A 73 18.85 -7.57 9.63
N TYR A 74 19.54 -6.50 10.03
CA TYR A 74 19.87 -5.38 9.16
C TYR A 74 21.15 -5.57 8.33
N ASP A 75 21.87 -6.66 8.59
CA ASP A 75 22.98 -7.14 7.75
C ASP A 75 22.48 -8.13 6.69
N MET A 76 21.17 -8.40 6.64
CA MET A 76 20.55 -9.35 5.71
C MET A 76 19.62 -8.65 4.72
N PHE A 77 19.26 -9.33 3.62
CA PHE A 77 18.28 -8.80 2.66
C PHE A 77 16.90 -8.60 3.31
N PRO A 78 16.25 -7.42 3.14
CA PRO A 78 14.96 -7.11 3.72
C PRO A 78 13.80 -7.79 2.98
N GLY A 79 13.35 -8.94 3.48
CA GLY A 79 12.14 -9.58 2.95
C GLY A 79 10.88 -8.80 3.31
N GLU A 80 10.71 -8.48 4.60
CA GLU A 80 9.64 -7.61 5.11
C GLU A 80 10.19 -6.68 6.19
N ARG A 81 9.67 -5.45 6.25
CA ARG A 81 10.12 -4.43 7.19
C ARG A 81 8.97 -3.77 7.95
N THR A 82 7.81 -4.41 8.08
CA THR A 82 6.61 -3.84 8.71
C THR A 82 6.89 -3.20 10.08
N PHE A 83 7.56 -3.92 10.98
CA PHE A 83 7.94 -3.38 12.29
C PHE A 83 8.98 -2.27 12.18
N SER A 84 9.99 -2.43 11.32
CA SER A 84 11.02 -1.40 11.12
C SER A 84 10.44 -0.10 10.55
N GLU A 85 9.55 -0.19 9.56
CA GLU A 85 8.75 0.92 9.02
C GLU A 85 7.96 1.62 10.14
N TRP A 86 7.32 0.84 11.02
CA TRP A 86 6.61 1.36 12.18
C TRP A 86 7.52 2.05 13.20
N ARG A 87 8.66 1.44 13.52
CA ARG A 87 9.62 1.98 14.49
C ARG A 87 10.16 3.34 14.07
N GLU A 88 10.32 3.55 12.77
CA GLU A 88 10.79 4.82 12.20
C GLU A 88 9.65 5.84 11.94
N SER A 89 8.41 5.55 12.38
CA SER A 89 7.26 6.46 12.30
C SER A 89 7.04 7.31 13.56
N ALA A 90 6.13 8.28 13.47
CA ALA A 90 5.66 9.07 14.61
C ALA A 90 4.92 8.21 15.66
N PHE A 91 4.32 7.09 15.26
CA PHE A 91 3.58 6.21 16.18
C PHE A 91 4.51 5.59 17.23
N ALA A 92 5.71 5.20 16.84
CA ALA A 92 6.74 4.71 17.76
C ALA A 92 7.39 5.82 18.62
N ARG A 93 7.17 7.10 18.28
CA ARG A 93 7.77 8.26 18.94
C ARG A 93 6.74 9.07 19.74
N GLY A 94 6.10 8.41 20.71
CA GLY A 94 5.15 9.05 21.62
C GLY A 94 3.67 8.86 21.26
N GLY A 95 3.38 8.15 20.17
CA GLY A 95 2.03 7.84 19.72
C GLY A 95 1.38 8.96 18.92
N VAL A 96 0.31 8.62 18.21
CA VAL A 96 -0.50 9.55 17.41
C VAL A 96 -1.95 9.44 17.85
N ASP A 97 -2.59 10.57 18.13
CA ASP A 97 -4.04 10.60 18.34
C ASP A 97 -4.76 10.37 17.01
N MET A 98 -5.43 9.22 16.92
CA MET A 98 -6.18 8.80 15.74
C MET A 98 -7.68 9.00 15.92
N GLY A 99 -8.14 9.71 16.95
CA GLY A 99 -9.55 10.06 17.16
C GLY A 99 -10.48 8.85 17.23
N GLY A 100 -9.99 7.71 17.75
CA GLY A 100 -10.75 6.45 17.80
C GLY A 100 -10.80 5.65 16.49
N ARG A 101 -10.06 6.05 15.45
CA ARG A 101 -10.00 5.33 14.16
C ARG A 101 -9.55 3.88 14.29
N PHE A 102 -8.66 3.59 15.24
CA PHE A 102 -8.13 2.25 15.44
C PHE A 102 -8.21 1.76 16.88
N GLY A 103 -7.78 2.57 17.85
CA GLY A 103 -7.46 2.10 19.21
C GLY A 103 -8.61 1.68 20.12
N GLY A 104 -9.84 1.55 19.60
CA GLY A 104 -11.02 1.23 20.40
C GLY A 104 -11.23 2.28 21.48
N ASN A 105 -11.14 1.86 22.75
CA ASN A 105 -11.25 2.75 23.91
C ASN A 105 -10.02 3.67 24.10
N LYS A 106 -9.00 3.57 23.24
CA LYS A 106 -7.77 4.37 23.30
C LYS A 106 -7.66 5.30 22.07
N PRO A 107 -7.66 6.64 22.24
CA PRO A 107 -7.56 7.57 21.11
C PRO A 107 -6.12 7.64 20.54
N VAL A 108 -5.11 7.59 21.42
CA VAL A 108 -3.69 7.63 21.04
C VAL A 108 -3.17 6.23 20.79
N VAL A 109 -2.68 5.97 19.58
CA VAL A 109 -2.09 4.68 19.21
C VAL A 109 -0.57 4.81 19.07
N SER A 110 0.14 3.86 19.68
CA SER A 110 1.57 3.95 19.99
C SER A 110 2.31 2.62 19.93
N THR A 111 1.61 1.53 19.63
CA THR A 111 2.16 0.18 19.45
C THR A 111 1.39 -0.54 18.35
N CYS A 112 1.91 -1.66 17.87
CA CYS A 112 1.19 -2.51 16.92
C CYS A 112 -0.16 -2.97 17.51
N GLN A 113 -0.15 -3.32 18.80
CA GLN A 113 -1.31 -3.80 19.55
C GLN A 113 -2.40 -2.75 19.65
N ASP A 114 -2.05 -1.47 19.81
CA ASP A 114 -3.07 -0.41 19.90
C ASP A 114 -4.00 -0.40 18.66
N CYS A 115 -3.47 -0.68 17.45
CA CYS A 115 -4.29 -0.73 16.24
C CYS A 115 -4.86 -2.12 15.93
N HIS A 116 -4.08 -3.18 16.11
CA HIS A 116 -4.44 -4.54 15.69
C HIS A 116 -5.05 -5.40 16.79
N MET A 117 -4.96 -4.95 18.04
CA MET A 117 -5.56 -5.56 19.22
C MET A 117 -6.23 -4.47 20.08
N PRO A 118 -7.13 -3.66 19.51
CA PRO A 118 -7.62 -2.45 20.14
C PRO A 118 -8.28 -2.71 21.49
N ASP A 119 -8.20 -1.71 22.37
CA ASP A 119 -8.78 -1.79 23.70
C ASP A 119 -10.31 -1.86 23.61
N SER A 120 -10.87 -2.89 24.25
CA SER A 120 -12.31 -3.15 24.32
C SER A 120 -12.79 -3.26 25.76
N THR A 121 -14.08 -2.98 25.96
CA THR A 121 -14.74 -3.17 27.25
C THR A 121 -15.18 -4.62 27.41
N SER A 122 -14.39 -5.43 28.11
CA SER A 122 -14.66 -6.88 28.21
C SER A 122 -14.13 -7.50 29.51
N ARG A 123 -14.31 -8.82 29.67
CA ARG A 123 -13.73 -9.63 30.75
C ARG A 123 -12.68 -10.56 30.15
N ALA A 124 -11.53 -10.70 30.82
CA ALA A 124 -10.49 -11.65 30.41
C ALA A 124 -10.87 -13.13 30.63
N ALA A 125 -11.87 -13.37 31.49
CA ALA A 125 -12.41 -14.69 31.80
C ALA A 125 -13.85 -14.54 32.28
N VAL A 126 -14.65 -15.61 32.21
CA VAL A 126 -16.09 -15.60 32.55
C VAL A 126 -16.37 -14.96 33.91
N GLN A 127 -15.54 -15.23 34.93
CA GLN A 127 -15.67 -14.68 36.28
C GLN A 127 -14.73 -13.49 36.58
N GLY A 128 -13.94 -13.06 35.60
CA GLY A 128 -13.02 -11.93 35.75
C GLY A 128 -13.76 -10.59 35.77
N PRO A 129 -13.20 -9.53 36.37
CA PRO A 129 -13.82 -8.20 36.35
C PRO A 129 -13.90 -7.65 34.92
N VAL A 130 -14.89 -6.78 34.68
CA VAL A 130 -14.96 -5.99 33.44
C VAL A 130 -13.82 -4.97 33.45
N ARG A 131 -13.16 -4.80 32.31
CA ARG A 131 -12.09 -3.82 32.09
C ARG A 131 -12.34 -3.06 30.81
N GLN A 132 -11.79 -1.85 30.71
CA GLN A 132 -11.91 -0.99 29.53
C GLN A 132 -10.76 -1.19 28.54
N ASP A 133 -9.71 -1.91 28.95
CA ASP A 133 -8.46 -2.09 28.22
C ASP A 133 -8.18 -3.58 27.95
N MET A 134 -9.24 -4.31 27.56
CA MET A 134 -9.10 -5.68 27.09
C MET A 134 -8.71 -5.68 25.62
N ALA A 135 -7.52 -6.19 25.33
CA ALA A 135 -7.05 -6.34 23.96
C ALA A 135 -7.98 -7.28 23.18
N ASP A 136 -8.55 -6.78 22.09
CA ASP A 136 -9.22 -7.61 21.09
C ASP A 136 -8.18 -8.52 20.41
N HIS A 137 -8.48 -9.79 20.20
CA HIS A 137 -7.54 -10.76 19.61
C HIS A 137 -7.87 -11.09 18.15
N GLY A 138 -8.63 -10.24 17.47
CA GLY A 138 -8.93 -10.38 16.04
C GLY A 138 -7.69 -10.25 15.15
N MET A 139 -6.68 -9.45 15.56
CA MET A 139 -5.39 -9.29 14.87
C MET A 139 -5.54 -9.05 13.37
N VAL A 140 -6.48 -8.18 13.02
CA VAL A 140 -7.01 -8.12 11.66
C VAL A 140 -6.09 -7.31 10.77
N GLY A 141 -5.70 -7.90 9.63
CA GLY A 141 -5.00 -7.25 8.52
C GLY A 141 -5.90 -7.14 7.30
N ALA A 142 -5.37 -7.53 6.13
CA ALA A 142 -6.05 -7.38 4.84
C ALA A 142 -6.62 -8.69 4.28
N ALA A 143 -6.87 -9.70 5.12
CA ALA A 143 -7.32 -11.04 4.70
C ALA A 143 -8.82 -11.05 4.32
N THR A 144 -9.16 -10.46 3.17
CA THR A 144 -10.54 -10.34 2.68
C THR A 144 -10.98 -11.46 1.75
N TRP A 145 -10.06 -12.34 1.36
CA TRP A 145 -10.27 -13.37 0.35
C TRP A 145 -9.91 -14.79 0.83
N MET A 146 -8.71 -14.99 1.41
CA MET A 146 -8.22 -16.31 1.81
C MET A 146 -9.19 -17.08 2.73
N PRO A 147 -9.92 -16.47 3.68
CA PRO A 147 -10.93 -17.18 4.46
C PRO A 147 -12.00 -17.89 3.61
N ARG A 148 -12.38 -17.37 2.43
CA ARG A 148 -13.31 -18.04 1.50
C ARG A 148 -12.68 -19.31 0.91
N VAL A 149 -11.40 -19.23 0.55
CA VAL A 149 -10.63 -20.38 0.04
C VAL A 149 -10.57 -21.48 1.10
N VAL A 150 -10.27 -21.12 2.35
CA VAL A 150 -10.23 -22.08 3.46
C VAL A 150 -11.60 -22.72 3.67
N ALA A 151 -12.69 -21.93 3.66
CA ALA A 151 -14.05 -22.44 3.81
C ALA A 151 -14.45 -23.42 2.68
N ASN A 152 -14.02 -23.16 1.44
CA ASN A 152 -14.27 -24.06 0.32
C ASN A 152 -13.51 -25.38 0.42
N LEU A 153 -12.26 -25.34 0.89
CA LEU A 153 -11.39 -26.52 0.97
C LEU A 153 -11.67 -27.38 2.21
N TYR A 154 -12.10 -26.76 3.31
CA TYR A 154 -12.28 -27.41 4.62
C TYR A 154 -13.63 -27.04 5.27
N PRO A 155 -14.77 -27.26 4.59
CA PRO A 155 -16.08 -26.77 5.04
C PRO A 155 -16.50 -27.33 6.42
N ASP A 156 -16.04 -28.54 6.76
CA ASP A 156 -16.39 -29.21 8.02
C ASP A 156 -15.43 -28.89 9.18
N GLU A 157 -14.34 -28.15 8.91
CA GLU A 157 -13.29 -27.83 9.91
C GLU A 157 -13.31 -26.36 10.35
N VAL A 158 -14.23 -25.56 9.79
CA VAL A 158 -14.28 -24.11 10.03
C VAL A 158 -15.64 -23.62 10.48
N ASP A 159 -15.63 -22.51 11.22
CA ASP A 159 -16.84 -21.73 11.49
C ASP A 159 -17.02 -20.67 10.40
N ALA A 160 -17.96 -20.91 9.48
CA ALA A 160 -18.24 -20.01 8.37
C ALA A 160 -18.66 -18.59 8.83
N ALA A 161 -19.39 -18.48 9.95
CA ALA A 161 -19.81 -17.18 10.47
C ALA A 161 -18.62 -16.40 11.04
N ALA A 162 -17.69 -17.08 11.72
CA ALA A 162 -16.45 -16.48 12.20
C ALA A 162 -15.55 -16.00 11.04
N LEU A 163 -15.44 -16.79 9.96
CA LEU A 163 -14.67 -16.40 8.77
C LEU A 163 -15.27 -15.17 8.07
N GLU A 164 -16.59 -15.10 7.91
CA GLU A 164 -17.24 -13.90 7.35
C GLU A 164 -17.08 -12.67 8.25
N ALA A 165 -17.18 -12.83 9.58
CA ALA A 165 -16.91 -11.74 10.52
C ALA A 165 -15.45 -11.25 10.45
N GLY A 166 -14.49 -12.18 10.30
CA GLY A 166 -13.08 -11.85 10.07
C GLY A 166 -12.85 -11.08 8.78
N MET A 167 -13.47 -11.50 7.68
CA MET A 167 -13.39 -10.79 6.40
C MET A 167 -14.05 -9.41 6.44
N ALA A 168 -15.18 -9.26 7.14
CA ALA A 168 -15.82 -7.96 7.35
C ALA A 168 -14.90 -7.02 8.15
N SER A 169 -14.25 -7.53 9.19
CA SER A 169 -13.26 -6.78 9.96
C SER A 169 -12.06 -6.38 9.11
N ALA A 170 -11.59 -7.27 8.22
CA ALA A 170 -10.46 -6.99 7.32
C ALA A 170 -10.81 -5.91 6.28
N ARG A 171 -12.02 -5.93 5.72
CA ARG A 171 -12.52 -4.85 4.86
C ARG A 171 -12.58 -3.53 5.62
N SER A 172 -13.11 -3.55 6.84
CA SER A 172 -13.18 -2.34 7.68
C SER A 172 -11.79 -1.80 8.04
N MET A 173 -10.81 -2.67 8.31
CA MET A 173 -9.43 -2.26 8.57
C MET A 173 -8.81 -1.57 7.35
N LEU A 174 -8.97 -2.15 6.16
CA LEU A 174 -8.53 -1.54 4.89
C LEU A 174 -9.19 -0.17 4.65
N GLN A 175 -10.49 -0.04 4.92
CA GLN A 175 -11.20 1.22 4.74
C GLN A 175 -10.75 2.32 5.70
N ARG A 176 -10.28 1.95 6.90
CA ARG A 176 -9.73 2.92 7.87
C ARG A 176 -8.26 3.24 7.62
N ALA A 177 -7.53 2.41 6.88
CA ALA A 177 -6.08 2.52 6.64
C ALA A 177 -5.67 3.71 5.75
N ALA A 178 -6.60 4.26 4.98
CA ALA A 178 -6.36 5.41 4.10
C ALA A 178 -7.42 6.49 4.26
N SER A 179 -7.04 7.73 3.97
CA SER A 179 -7.97 8.81 3.64
C SER A 179 -7.71 9.28 2.20
N MET A 180 -8.70 9.92 1.58
CA MET A 180 -8.57 10.50 0.25
C MET A 180 -9.09 11.93 0.24
N GLU A 181 -8.37 12.82 -0.45
CA GLU A 181 -8.80 14.18 -0.74
C GLU A 181 -8.73 14.42 -2.25
N LEU A 182 -9.74 15.10 -2.79
CA LEU A 182 -9.79 15.49 -4.20
C LEU A 182 -9.74 17.02 -4.30
N SER A 183 -8.92 17.50 -5.24
CA SER A 183 -8.86 18.93 -5.56
C SER A 183 -8.62 19.13 -7.04
N GLN A 184 -9.27 20.14 -7.62
CA GLN A 184 -9.02 20.55 -8.99
C GLN A 184 -8.02 21.70 -9.03
N SER A 185 -7.11 21.67 -9.99
CA SER A 185 -6.19 22.75 -10.32
C SER A 185 -6.15 22.91 -11.84
N GLY A 186 -6.89 23.88 -12.36
CA GLY A 186 -7.06 24.04 -13.81
C GLY A 186 -7.73 22.82 -14.44
N ASP A 187 -7.04 22.20 -15.39
CA ASP A 187 -7.45 20.99 -16.11
C ASP A 187 -7.05 19.69 -15.40
N LEU A 188 -6.45 19.76 -14.20
CA LEU A 188 -6.00 18.59 -13.45
C LEU A 188 -6.86 18.33 -12.22
N LEU A 189 -7.25 17.07 -12.06
CA LEU A 189 -7.73 16.53 -10.80
C LEU A 189 -6.55 15.94 -10.03
N ARG A 190 -6.22 16.53 -8.88
CA ARG A 190 -5.30 15.95 -7.90
C ARG A 190 -6.08 15.01 -6.97
N VAL A 191 -5.64 13.77 -6.92
CA VAL A 191 -6.07 12.73 -5.97
C VAL A 191 -4.96 12.56 -4.95
N ARG A 192 -5.24 12.94 -3.70
CA ARG A 192 -4.34 12.73 -2.57
C ARG A 192 -4.74 11.48 -1.82
N ILE A 193 -3.81 10.55 -1.63
CA ILE A 193 -3.98 9.37 -0.77
C ILE A 193 -3.16 9.55 0.49
N ILE A 194 -3.80 9.58 1.65
CA ILE A 194 -3.15 9.77 2.94
C ILE A 194 -3.01 8.41 3.63
N ASN A 195 -1.79 8.06 4.03
CA ASN A 195 -1.52 6.87 4.83
C ASN A 195 -1.85 7.14 6.30
N GLU A 196 -2.85 6.43 6.83
CA GLU A 196 -3.30 6.53 8.22
C GLU A 196 -2.72 5.42 9.10
N THR A 197 -1.83 4.60 8.55
CA THR A 197 -1.16 3.49 9.24
C THR A 197 0.20 3.92 9.79
N GLY A 198 0.72 3.09 10.69
CA GLY A 198 2.04 3.31 11.29
C GLY A 198 3.22 2.85 10.45
N HIS A 199 3.01 2.19 9.32
CA HIS A 199 4.03 1.61 8.45
C HIS A 199 3.77 2.01 7.00
N LYS A 200 4.47 1.46 5.99
CA LYS A 200 4.12 1.74 4.59
C LYS A 200 2.69 1.25 4.28
N LEU A 201 2.04 1.89 3.32
CA LEU A 201 0.72 1.50 2.84
C LEU A 201 0.79 1.02 1.37
N PRO A 202 0.53 -0.27 1.09
CA PRO A 202 0.43 -1.39 2.04
C PRO A 202 1.80 -1.87 2.57
N THR A 203 1.85 -2.53 3.73
CA THR A 203 3.07 -3.18 4.27
C THR A 203 2.98 -4.72 4.19
N GLY A 204 4.00 -5.42 4.69
CA GLY A 204 4.07 -6.88 4.80
C GLY A 204 4.56 -7.57 3.53
N GLN A 205 3.99 -8.75 3.25
CA GLN A 205 4.35 -9.62 2.11
C GLN A 205 4.58 -8.81 0.82
N PRO A 206 5.78 -8.86 0.24
CA PRO A 206 6.11 -8.09 -0.96
C PRO A 206 5.46 -8.68 -2.23
N GLU A 207 4.99 -9.92 -2.17
CA GLU A 207 4.45 -10.63 -3.33
C GLU A 207 2.93 -10.50 -3.42
N GLY A 208 2.47 -10.03 -4.57
CA GLY A 208 1.07 -10.09 -4.97
C GLY A 208 0.11 -9.14 -4.26
N ARG A 209 0.56 -8.36 -3.27
CA ARG A 209 -0.27 -7.27 -2.72
C ARG A 209 -0.23 -6.07 -3.66
N GLN A 210 -1.40 -5.65 -4.11
CA GLN A 210 -1.56 -4.52 -5.02
C GLN A 210 -2.50 -3.48 -4.42
N MET A 211 -2.16 -2.21 -4.57
CA MET A 211 -3.05 -1.10 -4.24
C MET A 211 -2.96 -0.06 -5.35
N TRP A 212 -4.08 0.46 -5.83
CA TRP A 212 -4.08 1.42 -6.94
C TRP A 212 -5.25 2.39 -6.88
N ILE A 213 -5.11 3.49 -7.63
CA ILE A 213 -6.16 4.50 -7.80
C ILE A 213 -6.95 4.19 -9.07
N ASN A 214 -8.27 4.22 -8.96
CA ASN A 214 -9.21 4.29 -10.07
C ASN A 214 -9.85 5.68 -10.09
N VAL A 215 -9.92 6.32 -11.25
CA VAL A 215 -10.59 7.62 -11.41
C VAL A 215 -11.58 7.54 -12.55
N ARG A 216 -12.80 8.01 -12.31
CA ARG A 216 -13.91 8.08 -13.27
C ARG A 216 -14.38 9.51 -13.43
N PHE A 217 -14.53 9.95 -14.67
CA PHE A 217 -15.04 11.28 -15.02
C PHE A 217 -16.39 11.18 -15.69
N PHE A 218 -17.32 12.04 -15.30
CA PHE A 218 -18.71 12.02 -15.77
C PHE A 218 -19.12 13.37 -16.37
N ASP A 219 -19.93 13.34 -17.43
CA ASP A 219 -20.54 14.53 -18.02
C ASP A 219 -21.83 14.95 -17.29
N ALA A 220 -22.46 16.03 -17.77
CA ALA A 220 -23.67 16.61 -17.19
C ALA A 220 -24.89 15.68 -17.20
N GLU A 221 -24.92 14.67 -18.08
CA GLU A 221 -25.97 13.63 -18.08
C GLU A 221 -25.62 12.44 -17.18
N GLY A 222 -24.47 12.47 -16.50
CA GLY A 222 -23.99 11.40 -15.64
C GLY A 222 -23.37 10.22 -16.40
N ARG A 223 -23.03 10.38 -17.68
CA ARG A 223 -22.40 9.33 -18.48
C ARG A 223 -20.89 9.33 -18.22
N LEU A 224 -20.29 8.14 -18.15
CA LEU A 224 -18.85 7.97 -17.99
C LEU A 224 -18.14 8.44 -19.27
N VAL A 225 -17.23 9.39 -19.13
CA VAL A 225 -16.46 10.00 -20.23
C VAL A 225 -15.05 9.43 -20.30
N ALA A 226 -14.43 9.21 -19.14
CA ALA A 226 -13.11 8.59 -19.03
C ALA A 226 -12.97 7.82 -17.73
N GLU A 227 -12.18 6.75 -17.78
CA GLU A 227 -11.73 5.99 -16.62
C GLU A 227 -10.22 5.81 -16.70
N ARG A 228 -9.54 5.88 -15.55
CA ARG A 228 -8.11 5.57 -15.37
C ARG A 228 -8.00 4.54 -14.27
N GLY A 229 -7.10 3.56 -14.40
CA GLY A 229 -6.98 2.48 -13.43
C GLY A 229 -8.20 1.57 -13.37
N ALA A 230 -8.85 1.33 -14.52
CA ALA A 230 -9.96 0.40 -14.63
C ALA A 230 -9.51 -1.02 -14.26
N TYR A 231 -10.38 -1.79 -13.61
CA TYR A 231 -10.13 -3.19 -13.29
C TYR A 231 -10.90 -4.10 -14.25
N ASP A 232 -10.22 -5.12 -14.76
CA ASP A 232 -10.81 -6.16 -15.58
C ASP A 232 -11.07 -7.40 -14.71
N ASP A 233 -12.35 -7.68 -14.44
CA ASP A 233 -12.78 -8.82 -13.64
C ASP A 233 -12.56 -10.18 -14.36
N ASP A 234 -12.48 -10.17 -15.69
CA ASP A 234 -12.25 -11.37 -16.50
C ASP A 234 -10.78 -11.81 -16.44
N THR A 235 -9.84 -10.87 -16.48
CA THR A 235 -8.41 -11.19 -16.30
C THR A 235 -7.95 -11.08 -14.85
N GLY A 236 -8.73 -10.41 -14.00
CA GLY A 236 -8.38 -10.07 -12.63
C GLY A 236 -7.27 -9.01 -12.54
N ARG A 237 -7.09 -8.15 -13.53
CA ARG A 237 -5.95 -7.22 -13.60
C ARG A 237 -6.42 -5.76 -13.69
N PRO A 238 -5.72 -4.82 -13.04
CA PRO A 238 -5.86 -3.41 -13.38
C PRO A 238 -5.25 -3.14 -14.77
N LYS A 239 -5.80 -2.19 -15.52
CA LYS A 239 -5.26 -1.79 -16.83
C LYS A 239 -3.91 -1.08 -16.66
N ALA A 240 -2.83 -1.73 -17.08
CA ALA A 240 -1.47 -1.32 -16.68
C ALA A 240 -1.05 0.09 -17.14
N ASP A 241 -1.43 0.50 -18.36
CA ASP A 241 -0.81 1.64 -19.04
C ASP A 241 -1.12 3.02 -18.39
N ASP A 242 -2.16 3.10 -17.56
CA ASP A 242 -2.59 4.35 -16.90
C ASP A 242 -2.78 4.22 -15.38
N THR A 243 -2.37 3.09 -14.79
CA THR A 243 -2.58 2.79 -13.38
C THR A 243 -1.40 3.23 -12.52
N VAL A 244 -1.68 4.05 -11.51
CA VAL A 244 -0.72 4.26 -10.41
C VAL A 244 -0.84 3.10 -9.42
N MET A 245 0.11 2.16 -9.52
CA MET A 245 0.22 0.99 -8.64
C MET A 245 1.20 1.24 -7.51
N TYR A 246 0.73 1.13 -6.26
CA TYR A 246 1.53 1.15 -5.04
C TYR A 246 1.92 -0.28 -4.66
N GLU A 247 3.20 -0.59 -4.81
CA GLU A 247 3.73 -1.93 -4.61
C GLU A 247 5.23 -1.91 -4.30
N ILE A 248 5.73 -3.06 -3.89
CA ILE A 248 7.16 -3.37 -3.85
C ILE A 248 7.44 -4.46 -4.88
N VAL A 249 8.48 -4.28 -5.68
CA VAL A 249 8.91 -5.24 -6.70
C VAL A 249 10.28 -5.75 -6.33
N LEU A 250 10.33 -7.03 -5.97
CA LEU A 250 11.58 -7.72 -5.67
C LEU A 250 12.09 -8.47 -6.89
N GLY A 251 13.39 -8.74 -6.93
CA GLY A 251 13.96 -9.55 -7.98
C GLY A 251 15.40 -9.97 -7.76
N ILE A 252 15.99 -10.47 -8.84
CA ILE A 252 17.31 -11.09 -8.89
C ILE A 252 18.26 -10.21 -9.69
N ASP A 253 19.49 -10.03 -9.22
CA ASP A 253 20.60 -9.44 -9.99
C ASP A 253 21.41 -10.50 -10.76
N GLU A 254 22.46 -10.06 -11.46
CA GLU A 254 23.34 -10.97 -12.19
C GLU A 254 24.08 -11.97 -11.29
N ALA A 255 24.41 -11.59 -10.04
CA ALA A 255 25.17 -12.45 -9.15
C ALA A 255 24.34 -13.65 -8.71
N VAL A 256 23.10 -13.42 -8.27
CA VAL A 256 22.17 -14.50 -7.92
C VAL A 256 21.71 -15.26 -9.17
N SER A 257 21.53 -14.58 -10.31
CA SER A 257 21.22 -15.24 -11.58
C SER A 257 22.28 -16.27 -11.97
N ARG A 258 23.58 -15.93 -11.86
CA ARG A 258 24.68 -16.89 -12.12
C ARG A 258 24.66 -18.09 -11.18
N ALA A 259 24.30 -17.89 -9.90
CA ALA A 259 24.28 -18.95 -8.90
C ALA A 259 23.07 -19.90 -9.04
N THR A 260 21.91 -19.37 -9.41
CA THR A 260 20.62 -20.08 -9.42
C THR A 260 20.15 -20.50 -10.80
N ARG A 261 20.71 -19.89 -11.86
CA ARG A 261 20.26 -19.97 -13.27
C ARG A 261 18.86 -19.40 -13.51
N LEU A 262 18.32 -18.63 -12.56
CA LEU A 262 17.11 -17.85 -12.75
C LEU A 262 17.43 -16.56 -13.52
N PRO A 263 16.50 -16.03 -14.32
CA PRO A 263 16.73 -14.79 -15.07
C PRO A 263 16.91 -13.60 -14.12
N VAL A 264 17.74 -12.63 -14.54
CA VAL A 264 17.83 -11.31 -13.91
C VAL A 264 16.49 -10.59 -14.07
N GLY A 265 16.06 -9.88 -13.03
CA GLY A 265 14.86 -9.03 -13.06
C GLY A 265 13.84 -9.36 -11.97
N PRO A 266 12.66 -8.71 -12.04
CA PRO A 266 11.54 -8.96 -11.13
C PRO A 266 11.11 -10.43 -11.09
N THR A 267 10.79 -10.94 -9.91
CA THR A 267 10.24 -12.29 -9.74
C THR A 267 9.44 -12.43 -8.45
N HIS A 268 8.51 -13.39 -8.43
CA HIS A 268 7.77 -13.84 -7.25
C HIS A 268 8.43 -15.06 -6.59
N HIS A 269 9.73 -15.28 -6.82
CA HIS A 269 10.50 -16.29 -6.12
C HIS A 269 11.29 -15.64 -4.97
N VAL A 270 10.58 -15.01 -4.02
CA VAL A 270 11.12 -14.28 -2.85
C VAL A 270 12.38 -14.87 -2.21
N ALA A 271 12.47 -16.20 -2.06
CA ALA A 271 13.62 -16.87 -1.47
C ALA A 271 14.96 -16.62 -2.20
N PHE A 272 14.92 -16.22 -3.47
CA PHE A 272 16.08 -15.88 -4.28
C PHE A 272 16.22 -14.37 -4.54
N CYS A 273 15.25 -13.54 -4.15
CA CYS A 273 15.33 -12.11 -4.41
C CYS A 273 16.45 -11.47 -3.57
N ASN A 274 17.29 -10.66 -4.23
CA ASN A 274 18.37 -9.89 -3.60
C ASN A 274 18.38 -8.41 -4.01
N VAL A 275 17.37 -7.97 -4.78
CA VAL A 275 17.19 -6.60 -5.24
C VAL A 275 15.77 -6.13 -4.98
N ILE A 276 15.62 -4.87 -4.57
CA ILE A 276 14.35 -4.13 -4.57
C ILE A 276 14.37 -3.22 -5.81
N TYR A 277 13.62 -3.60 -6.85
CA TYR A 277 13.55 -2.84 -8.11
C TYR A 277 12.64 -1.61 -8.00
N LYS A 278 11.60 -1.69 -7.17
CA LYS A 278 10.62 -0.63 -6.92
C LYS A 278 10.08 -0.78 -5.50
N ASP A 279 9.84 0.33 -4.83
CA ASP A 279 9.03 0.40 -3.61
C ASP A 279 8.48 1.83 -3.50
N ASN A 280 7.31 2.04 -4.11
CA ASN A 280 6.62 3.32 -4.10
C ASN A 280 5.46 3.36 -3.09
N ARG A 281 5.44 2.45 -2.11
CA ARG A 281 4.37 2.38 -1.11
C ARG A 281 4.47 3.59 -0.19
N ILE A 282 3.32 4.17 0.14
CA ILE A 282 3.23 5.47 0.83
C ILE A 282 3.77 5.32 2.27
N PRO A 283 4.78 6.08 2.71
CA PRO A 283 5.34 5.96 4.05
C PRO A 283 4.40 6.53 5.14
N PRO A 284 4.61 6.20 6.42
CA PRO A 284 3.78 6.66 7.53
C PRO A 284 4.17 8.05 8.01
N ARG A 285 3.30 8.63 8.85
CA ARG A 285 3.56 9.91 9.55
C ARG A 285 4.92 9.88 10.24
N GLY A 286 5.70 10.95 10.08
CA GLY A 286 7.02 11.09 10.71
C GLY A 286 8.16 10.29 10.04
N PHE A 287 7.93 9.64 8.91
CA PHE A 287 8.99 9.05 8.10
C PHE A 287 10.10 10.06 7.76
N THR A 288 11.34 9.58 7.65
CA THR A 288 12.44 10.29 6.98
C THR A 288 13.19 9.33 6.06
N ASN A 289 13.70 9.86 4.95
CA ASN A 289 14.48 9.10 3.98
C ASN A 289 15.75 8.50 4.62
N GLU A 290 16.39 9.21 5.54
CA GLU A 290 17.57 8.71 6.25
C GLU A 290 17.23 7.53 7.17
N ALA A 291 16.18 7.64 7.99
CA ALA A 291 15.80 6.57 8.91
C ALA A 291 15.42 5.28 8.15
N TYR A 292 14.68 5.41 7.06
CA TYR A 292 14.29 4.25 6.25
C TYR A 292 15.47 3.59 5.53
N ARG A 293 16.48 4.36 5.09
CA ARG A 293 17.73 3.77 4.57
C ARG A 293 18.47 2.96 5.64
N ARG A 294 18.48 3.43 6.90
CA ARG A 294 19.16 2.72 8.01
C ARG A 294 18.51 1.37 8.32
N VAL A 295 17.20 1.24 8.12
CA VAL A 295 16.46 -0.02 8.37
C VAL A 295 16.21 -0.86 7.11
N SER A 296 16.88 -0.53 6.00
CA SER A 296 16.74 -1.23 4.71
C SER A 296 15.30 -1.25 4.19
N ALA A 297 14.57 -0.15 4.36
CA ALA A 297 13.22 0.04 3.83
C ALA A 297 13.10 1.30 2.94
N PRO A 298 14.06 1.62 2.05
CA PRO A 298 14.01 2.84 1.26
C PRO A 298 12.75 2.93 0.39
N VAL A 299 12.41 4.14 -0.03
CA VAL A 299 11.45 4.37 -1.13
C VAL A 299 12.25 4.35 -2.43
N ILE A 300 11.78 3.62 -3.43
CA ILE A 300 12.44 3.45 -4.73
C ILE A 300 11.39 3.63 -5.83
N GLY A 301 11.64 4.56 -6.76
CA GLY A 301 10.71 4.87 -7.86
C GLY A 301 9.60 5.86 -7.51
N ALA A 302 9.65 6.49 -6.33
CA ALA A 302 8.80 7.62 -5.94
C ALA A 302 9.62 8.64 -5.12
N GLY A 303 9.16 9.89 -5.08
CA GLY A 303 9.82 10.98 -4.37
C GLY A 303 8.97 11.51 -3.21
N TYR A 304 9.08 10.89 -2.03
CA TYR A 304 8.45 11.40 -0.80
C TYR A 304 9.45 12.25 -0.01
N THR A 305 9.07 13.48 0.29
CA THR A 305 9.84 14.35 1.19
C THR A 305 9.74 13.86 2.64
N ASP A 306 10.70 14.24 3.49
CA ASP A 306 10.66 13.87 4.90
C ASP A 306 9.37 14.38 5.57
N GLY A 307 8.68 13.50 6.29
CA GLY A 307 7.39 13.77 6.90
C GLY A 307 6.19 13.67 5.95
N GLN A 308 6.37 13.44 4.65
CA GLN A 308 5.28 13.24 3.71
C GLN A 308 4.69 11.84 3.84
N TYR A 309 3.49 11.73 4.40
CA TYR A 309 2.75 10.47 4.59
C TYR A 309 1.55 10.35 3.66
N TRP A 310 1.64 10.98 2.50
CA TRP A 310 0.62 10.97 1.46
C TRP A 310 1.26 10.95 0.07
N ASP A 311 0.50 10.46 -0.90
CA ASP A 311 0.81 10.57 -2.32
C ASP A 311 -0.16 11.54 -2.99
N ASP A 312 0.35 12.38 -3.90
CA ASP A 312 -0.45 13.26 -4.76
C ASP A 312 -0.29 12.80 -6.21
N THR A 313 -1.33 12.19 -6.78
CA THR A 313 -1.39 11.82 -8.19
C THR A 313 -2.33 12.76 -8.93
N SER A 314 -1.93 13.25 -10.12
CA SER A 314 -2.75 14.18 -10.92
C SER A 314 -3.24 13.53 -12.21
N TYR A 315 -4.52 13.75 -12.53
CA TYR A 315 -5.20 13.21 -13.70
C TYR A 315 -5.76 14.33 -14.57
N PRO A 316 -5.52 14.33 -15.89
CA PRO A 316 -6.19 15.25 -16.81
C PRO A 316 -7.71 15.08 -16.76
N ILE A 317 -8.43 16.20 -16.65
CA ILE A 317 -9.87 16.26 -16.66
C ILE A 317 -10.35 16.31 -18.12
N PRO A 318 -11.19 15.37 -18.58
CA PRO A 318 -11.81 15.48 -19.90
C PRO A 318 -12.66 16.75 -20.01
N ARG A 319 -12.60 17.47 -21.14
CA ARG A 319 -13.27 18.78 -21.34
C ARG A 319 -14.76 18.81 -21.01
N VAL A 320 -15.47 17.70 -21.22
CA VAL A 320 -16.92 17.60 -20.99
C VAL A 320 -17.27 17.07 -19.59
N ALA A 321 -16.26 16.75 -18.77
CA ALA A 321 -16.49 16.23 -17.43
C ALA A 321 -16.87 17.37 -16.48
N VAL A 322 -17.98 17.17 -15.77
CA VAL A 322 -18.47 18.08 -14.72
C VAL A 322 -18.34 17.47 -13.33
N ARG A 323 -18.07 16.16 -13.24
CA ARG A 323 -17.90 15.43 -11.98
C ARG A 323 -16.80 14.39 -12.10
N ALA A 324 -16.04 14.20 -11.03
CA ALA A 324 -15.10 13.09 -10.91
C ALA A 324 -15.39 12.25 -9.66
N SER A 325 -15.14 10.95 -9.77
CA SER A 325 -15.15 9.98 -8.65
C SER A 325 -13.82 9.26 -8.65
N ALA A 326 -13.13 9.21 -7.51
CA ALA A 326 -11.88 8.48 -7.36
C ALA A 326 -12.02 7.44 -6.25
N SER A 327 -11.46 6.25 -6.48
CA SER A 327 -11.46 5.13 -5.55
C SER A 327 -10.05 4.60 -5.36
N LEU A 328 -9.68 4.27 -4.13
CA LEU A 328 -8.48 3.50 -3.81
C LEU A 328 -8.86 2.04 -3.62
N TYR A 329 -8.27 1.15 -4.41
CA TYR A 329 -8.50 -0.28 -4.34
C TYR A 329 -7.31 -1.02 -3.77
N TYR A 330 -7.56 -2.09 -3.01
CA TYR A 330 -6.57 -3.05 -2.56
C TYR A 330 -6.92 -4.46 -3.01
N LYS A 331 -5.92 -5.22 -3.47
CA LYS A 331 -6.04 -6.63 -3.83
C LYS A 331 -5.04 -7.47 -3.04
N THR A 332 -5.53 -8.54 -2.42
CA THR A 332 -4.72 -9.42 -1.56
C THR A 332 -3.70 -10.23 -2.36
N ALA A 333 -4.12 -10.76 -3.51
CA ALA A 333 -3.29 -11.59 -4.37
C ALA A 333 -3.49 -11.21 -5.84
N SER A 334 -2.46 -10.63 -6.43
CA SER A 334 -2.36 -10.30 -7.85
C SER A 334 -2.52 -11.55 -8.72
N THR A 335 -2.99 -11.37 -9.95
CA THR A 335 -3.09 -12.49 -10.90
C THR A 335 -1.73 -13.10 -11.20
N GLU A 336 -0.70 -12.26 -11.36
CA GLU A 336 0.68 -12.62 -11.66
C GLU A 336 1.28 -13.56 -10.60
N PHE A 337 1.05 -13.25 -9.32
CA PHE A 337 1.49 -14.09 -8.21
C PHE A 337 0.79 -15.46 -8.18
N ILE A 338 -0.52 -15.50 -8.41
CA ILE A 338 -1.29 -16.75 -8.41
C ILE A 338 -0.88 -17.65 -9.59
N GLU A 339 -0.69 -17.07 -10.77
CA GLU A 339 -0.18 -17.78 -11.95
C GLU A 339 1.25 -18.29 -11.70
N PHE A 340 2.12 -17.47 -11.10
CA PHE A 340 3.45 -17.90 -10.71
C PHE A 340 3.42 -19.11 -9.77
N LEU A 341 2.61 -19.08 -8.70
CA LEU A 341 2.52 -20.20 -7.76
C LEU A 341 2.00 -21.48 -8.42
N ARG A 342 1.07 -21.36 -9.38
CA ARG A 342 0.60 -22.49 -10.20
C ARG A 342 1.73 -23.06 -11.05
N ASP A 343 2.47 -22.20 -11.76
CA ASP A 343 3.43 -22.62 -12.78
C ASP A 343 4.80 -23.02 -12.19
N ALA A 344 5.18 -22.44 -11.06
CA ALA A 344 6.42 -22.74 -10.35
C ALA A 344 6.31 -23.99 -9.47
N ASN A 345 5.10 -24.36 -9.02
CA ASN A 345 4.94 -25.56 -8.21
C ASN A 345 5.03 -26.84 -9.07
N ARG A 346 6.14 -27.57 -8.92
CA ARG A 346 6.41 -28.85 -9.59
C ARG A 346 6.45 -30.05 -8.64
N THR A 347 6.10 -29.84 -7.37
CA THR A 347 6.27 -30.87 -6.32
C THR A 347 4.96 -31.52 -5.88
N ASN A 348 3.85 -30.81 -6.01
CA ASN A 348 2.51 -31.29 -5.67
C ASN A 348 1.43 -30.44 -6.37
N ASP A 349 0.17 -30.70 -6.04
CA ASP A 349 -0.99 -30.02 -6.63
C ASP A 349 -1.34 -28.67 -6.00
N ALA A 350 -0.64 -28.20 -4.96
CA ALA A 350 -1.08 -27.03 -4.18
C ALA A 350 -1.21 -25.75 -5.01
N GLY A 351 -0.33 -25.55 -6.00
CA GLY A 351 -0.39 -24.39 -6.90
C GLY A 351 -1.63 -24.42 -7.81
N ARG A 352 -1.96 -25.61 -8.35
CA ARG A 352 -3.16 -25.83 -9.16
C ARG A 352 -4.43 -25.64 -8.31
N ILE A 353 -4.47 -26.23 -7.11
CA ILE A 353 -5.61 -26.09 -6.19
C ILE A 353 -5.83 -24.61 -5.83
N LEU A 354 -4.77 -23.87 -5.52
CA LEU A 354 -4.87 -22.44 -5.23
C LEU A 354 -5.43 -21.64 -6.43
N TYR A 355 -4.95 -21.94 -7.64
CA TYR A 355 -5.44 -21.29 -8.87
C TYR A 355 -6.92 -21.57 -9.12
N GLU A 356 -7.37 -22.82 -8.95
CA GLU A 356 -8.78 -23.20 -9.09
C GLU A 356 -9.64 -22.46 -8.06
N GLN A 357 -9.21 -22.42 -6.80
CA GLN A 357 -9.90 -21.69 -5.74
C GLN A 357 -9.97 -20.20 -6.04
N TRP A 358 -8.87 -19.59 -6.47
CA TRP A 358 -8.83 -18.20 -6.93
C TRP A 358 -9.81 -17.94 -8.06
N SER A 359 -9.89 -18.81 -9.06
CA SER A 359 -10.82 -18.67 -10.18
C SER A 359 -12.29 -18.71 -9.74
N ILE A 360 -12.68 -19.65 -8.87
CA ILE A 360 -14.08 -19.81 -8.44
C ILE A 360 -14.52 -18.81 -7.36
N THR A 361 -13.58 -18.10 -6.72
CA THR A 361 -13.85 -17.12 -5.66
C THR A 361 -13.67 -15.67 -6.13
N GLY A 362 -13.78 -15.41 -7.43
CA GLY A 362 -13.75 -14.06 -8.00
C GLY A 362 -12.35 -13.45 -8.07
N LYS A 363 -11.31 -14.28 -8.18
CA LYS A 363 -9.93 -13.87 -8.50
C LYS A 363 -9.31 -12.91 -7.48
N SER A 364 -9.58 -13.12 -6.19
CA SER A 364 -9.23 -12.19 -5.10
C SER A 364 -9.81 -10.81 -5.38
N PRO A 365 -11.14 -10.64 -5.26
CA PRO A 365 -11.81 -9.42 -5.71
C PRO A 365 -11.24 -8.18 -4.99
N PRO A 366 -11.04 -7.06 -5.70
CA PRO A 366 -10.54 -5.83 -5.11
C PRO A 366 -11.45 -5.30 -4.01
N VAL A 367 -10.86 -4.77 -2.95
CA VAL A 367 -11.56 -4.08 -1.86
C VAL A 367 -11.47 -2.59 -2.12
N ASN A 368 -12.62 -1.91 -2.21
CA ASN A 368 -12.67 -0.45 -2.18
C ASN A 368 -12.35 0.02 -0.75
N MET A 369 -11.21 0.70 -0.61
CA MET A 369 -10.75 1.25 0.67
C MET A 369 -11.42 2.58 0.95
N VAL A 370 -11.42 3.49 -0.02
CA VAL A 370 -12.02 4.82 0.11
C VAL A 370 -12.45 5.31 -1.27
N THR A 371 -13.59 5.98 -1.31
CA THR A 371 -14.11 6.67 -2.50
C THR A 371 -14.39 8.11 -2.12
N GLN A 372 -14.04 9.04 -3.02
CA GLN A 372 -14.46 10.43 -2.94
C GLN A 372 -15.01 10.88 -4.29
N GLU A 373 -15.90 11.87 -4.25
CA GLU A 373 -16.42 12.53 -5.42
C GLU A 373 -16.22 14.04 -5.31
N VAL A 374 -16.06 14.70 -6.44
CA VAL A 374 -15.94 16.15 -6.51
C VAL A 374 -16.67 16.66 -7.76
N GLU A 375 -17.44 17.74 -7.58
CA GLU A 375 -17.95 18.53 -8.70
C GLU A 375 -16.78 19.34 -9.27
N LEU A 376 -16.61 19.28 -10.58
CA LEU A 376 -15.54 19.95 -11.30
C LEU A 376 -16.02 21.34 -11.68
N ALA A 377 -15.24 22.34 -11.31
CA ALA A 377 -15.43 23.68 -11.83
C ALA A 377 -15.12 23.68 -13.33
N THR A 378 -15.92 24.43 -14.09
CA THR A 378 -15.60 24.73 -15.48
C THR A 378 -14.24 25.40 -15.53
N PHE A 379 -13.33 24.87 -16.35
CA PHE A 379 -12.05 25.49 -16.66
C PHE A 379 -12.04 25.88 -18.14
N VAL A 380 -11.43 27.02 -18.44
CA VAL A 380 -11.31 27.49 -19.81
C VAL A 380 -10.00 26.97 -20.36
N CYS A 381 -10.04 26.11 -21.38
CA CYS A 381 -8.80 25.68 -22.01
C CYS A 381 -8.14 26.87 -22.71
N GLY A 382 -6.85 27.06 -22.48
CA GLY A 382 -6.10 28.22 -22.92
C GLY A 382 -6.00 29.32 -21.88
N ASP A 383 -6.64 29.18 -20.72
CA ASP A 383 -6.47 30.05 -19.55
C ASP A 383 -5.36 29.46 -18.67
N PHE A 384 -4.16 30.03 -18.77
CA PHE A 384 -2.96 29.56 -18.07
C PHE A 384 -2.88 30.12 -16.65
N ASN A 385 -3.60 31.20 -16.36
CA ASN A 385 -3.54 31.88 -15.07
C ASN A 385 -4.77 31.62 -14.18
N ALA A 386 -5.75 30.88 -14.68
CA ALA A 386 -6.99 30.46 -14.03
C ALA A 386 -7.93 31.63 -13.63
N ASP A 387 -7.88 32.76 -14.33
CA ASP A 387 -8.78 33.91 -14.09
C ASP A 387 -10.11 33.82 -14.87
N ARG A 388 -10.31 32.72 -15.60
CA ARG A 388 -11.45 32.38 -16.46
C ARG A 388 -11.51 33.22 -17.75
N ARG A 389 -10.39 33.78 -18.18
CA ARG A 389 -10.26 34.49 -19.45
C ARG A 389 -9.10 33.90 -20.22
N VAL A 390 -9.17 33.99 -21.54
CA VAL A 390 -8.00 33.75 -22.39
C VAL A 390 -7.61 35.11 -22.95
N ASP A 391 -6.49 35.64 -22.49
CA ASP A 391 -6.01 36.95 -22.90
C ASP A 391 -4.49 36.97 -23.17
N LEU A 392 -3.91 38.17 -23.24
CA LEU A 392 -2.48 38.34 -23.54
C LEU A 392 -1.56 37.74 -22.47
N ALA A 393 -2.01 37.62 -21.22
CA ALA A 393 -1.26 36.95 -20.17
C ALA A 393 -1.13 35.46 -20.48
N ASP A 394 -2.19 34.85 -20.98
CA ASP A 394 -2.21 33.43 -21.36
C ASP A 394 -1.43 33.17 -22.65
N TYR A 395 -1.50 34.09 -23.61
CA TYR A 395 -0.73 33.98 -24.85
C TYR A 395 0.78 33.87 -24.61
N ALA A 396 1.32 34.61 -23.65
CA ALA A 396 2.74 34.55 -23.33
C ALA A 396 3.13 33.16 -22.79
N ALA A 397 2.29 32.56 -21.96
CA ALA A 397 2.49 31.20 -21.44
C ALA A 397 2.32 30.14 -22.53
N PHE A 398 1.28 30.27 -23.36
CA PHE A 398 1.06 29.43 -24.54
C PHE A 398 2.26 29.44 -25.49
N PHE A 399 2.80 30.63 -25.78
CA PHE A 399 3.93 30.77 -26.69
C PHE A 399 5.21 30.10 -26.14
N ALA A 400 5.40 30.09 -24.82
CA ALA A 400 6.49 29.35 -24.17
C ALA A 400 6.29 27.83 -24.19
N CYS A 401 5.08 27.38 -24.53
CA CYS A 401 4.69 25.98 -24.61
C CYS A 401 4.71 25.41 -26.03
N LEU A 402 4.69 26.27 -27.06
CA LEU A 402 4.84 25.86 -28.46
C LEU A 402 6.09 25.00 -28.65
N ALA A 403 5.88 23.74 -29.00
CA ALA A 403 6.93 22.76 -29.27
C ALA A 403 6.85 22.19 -30.70
N GLY A 404 5.73 22.44 -31.41
CA GLY A 404 5.49 21.98 -32.78
C GLY A 404 4.75 20.65 -32.83
N PRO A 405 4.33 20.21 -34.03
CA PRO A 405 3.56 18.98 -34.19
C PRO A 405 4.40 17.75 -33.84
N ASP A 406 3.74 16.70 -33.33
CA ASP A 406 4.33 15.43 -32.88
C ASP A 406 5.38 15.60 -31.76
N SER A 407 5.28 16.67 -30.96
CA SER A 407 6.27 16.98 -29.90
C SER A 407 5.94 16.37 -28.54
N GLY A 408 4.86 15.59 -28.45
CA GLY A 408 4.32 15.04 -27.20
C GLY A 408 5.28 14.18 -26.38
N PRO A 409 4.99 14.01 -25.07
CA PRO A 409 3.81 14.50 -24.36
C PRO A 409 3.93 15.95 -23.87
N VAL A 410 2.80 16.66 -23.77
CA VAL A 410 2.76 18.06 -23.30
C VAL A 410 3.22 18.15 -21.85
N ARG A 411 4.13 19.10 -21.60
CA ARG A 411 4.58 19.42 -20.24
C ARG A 411 3.38 19.83 -19.36
N PRO A 412 3.32 19.45 -18.07
CA PRO A 412 2.17 19.76 -17.22
C PRO A 412 1.78 21.24 -17.20
N GLU A 413 2.75 22.16 -17.17
CA GLU A 413 2.52 23.61 -17.22
C GLU A 413 1.95 24.10 -18.56
N CYS A 414 2.05 23.27 -19.60
CA CYS A 414 1.65 23.56 -20.97
C CYS A 414 0.32 22.93 -21.37
N ARG A 415 -0.26 22.06 -20.54
CA ARG A 415 -1.54 21.40 -20.83
C ARG A 415 -2.72 22.34 -21.10
N PRO A 416 -2.81 23.54 -20.48
CA PRO A 416 -3.83 24.51 -20.91
C PRO A 416 -3.71 24.90 -22.39
N GLY A 417 -2.52 24.77 -22.97
CA GLY A 417 -2.22 25.04 -24.37
C GLY A 417 -2.50 23.89 -25.34
N ASP A 418 -2.70 22.66 -24.86
CA ASP A 418 -3.18 21.55 -25.70
C ASP A 418 -4.70 21.74 -25.87
N LEU A 419 -5.08 22.43 -26.92
CA LEU A 419 -6.43 22.90 -27.21
C LEU A 419 -7.21 21.98 -28.13
N ASP A 420 -6.56 20.97 -28.69
CA ASP A 420 -7.20 19.93 -29.48
C ASP A 420 -7.13 18.51 -28.94
N GLY A 421 -6.32 18.30 -27.92
CA GLY A 421 -6.21 17.05 -27.17
C GLY A 421 -5.36 16.00 -27.88
N ASP A 422 -4.44 16.41 -28.76
CA ASP A 422 -3.53 15.49 -29.47
C ASP A 422 -2.18 15.28 -28.74
N ASP A 423 -2.03 15.86 -27.54
CA ASP A 423 -0.83 15.75 -26.69
C ASP A 423 0.42 16.40 -27.28
N ASP A 424 0.25 17.44 -28.10
CA ASP A 424 1.27 18.46 -28.35
C ASP A 424 0.75 19.90 -28.16
N VAL A 425 1.63 20.90 -28.31
CA VAL A 425 1.24 22.31 -28.35
C VAL A 425 1.85 22.93 -29.60
N ASP A 426 1.01 23.21 -30.59
CA ASP A 426 1.47 23.63 -31.90
C ASP A 426 0.62 24.78 -32.51
N LEU A 427 0.71 24.95 -33.84
CA LEU A 427 -0.04 26.00 -34.54
C LEU A 427 -1.53 25.67 -34.71
N ALA A 428 -1.92 24.39 -34.69
CA ALA A 428 -3.32 23.98 -34.63
C ALA A 428 -3.95 24.45 -33.32
N ASP A 429 -3.25 24.31 -32.20
CA ASP A 429 -3.69 24.85 -30.92
C ASP A 429 -3.75 26.36 -30.92
N PHE A 430 -2.76 27.02 -31.51
CA PHE A 430 -2.76 28.48 -31.58
C PHE A 430 -4.01 29.01 -32.30
N GLY A 431 -4.41 28.36 -33.41
CA GLY A 431 -5.65 28.70 -34.10
C GLY A 431 -6.89 28.58 -33.21
N ARG A 432 -6.90 27.60 -32.29
CA ARG A 432 -7.97 27.40 -31.31
C ARG A 432 -7.87 28.35 -30.11
N LEU A 433 -6.66 28.79 -29.72
CA LEU A 433 -6.43 29.77 -28.67
C LEU A 433 -6.99 31.14 -29.10
N GLN A 434 -6.72 31.53 -30.35
CA GLN A 434 -7.22 32.77 -30.93
C GLN A 434 -8.76 32.82 -30.94
N GLY A 435 -9.42 31.68 -31.18
CA GLY A 435 -10.87 31.57 -31.11
C GLY A 435 -11.45 31.74 -29.71
N ARG A 436 -10.63 31.69 -28.66
CA ARG A 436 -11.03 31.81 -27.26
C ARG A 436 -10.67 33.15 -26.62
N PHE A 437 -9.95 34.02 -27.34
CA PHE A 437 -9.43 35.29 -26.84
C PHE A 437 -10.55 36.27 -26.47
N GLY A 438 -10.62 36.67 -25.20
CA GLY A 438 -11.62 37.59 -24.66
C GLY A 438 -12.46 37.01 -23.51
N PRO A 439 -13.43 37.78 -22.98
CA PRO A 439 -14.33 37.32 -21.92
C PRO A 439 -15.23 36.20 -22.45
N GLN A 440 -15.28 35.06 -21.76
CA GLN A 440 -16.25 34.00 -22.00
C GLN A 440 -17.48 34.25 -21.09
N GLU A 441 -18.66 34.37 -21.69
CA GLU A 441 -19.96 34.54 -20.98
C GLU A 441 -20.44 33.25 -20.32
#